data_AF-A0A0X3RQH6-F1
#
_entry.id   AF-A0A0X3RQH6-F1
#
_cell.length_a   1.000
_cell.length_b   1.000
_cell.length_c   1.000
_cell.angle_alpha   90.00
_cell.angle_beta   90.00
_cell.angle_gamma   90.00
#
_symmetry.space_group_name_H-M   'P 1'
#
loop_
_entity.id
_entity.type
_entity.pdbx_description
1 polymer ?
#
loop_
_entity_poly.entity_id
_entity_poly.type
_entity_poly.pdbx_seq_one_letter_code
_entity_poly.pdbx_strand_id
1 'polypeptide(L)'
;MSGTLLLLSGVSFLRMRRSGTTVGADGITINWGIGHGRTHPWNQIQWIDIRETRTDSGTVHTARITPTSGWRRALPALSHSNLYPLPDFDTDVQRVINQWELNTDPATRIQPTKRPRDRITPQTLGVILGLVITAVIALVILAQN
;
A
#
# COMPACT_ATOMS: atom_id res chain seq x y z
N MET A 1 -25.97 20.20 -1.06
CA MET A 1 -24.93 19.40 -0.36
C MET A 1 -23.75 19.10 -1.31
N SER A 2 -23.14 20.14 -1.90
CA SER A 2 -22.20 20.00 -3.03
C SER A 2 -20.78 20.51 -2.75
N GLY A 3 -20.51 21.03 -1.55
CA GLY A 3 -19.20 21.55 -1.17
C GLY A 3 -18.22 20.49 -0.65
N THR A 4 -18.72 19.34 -0.17
CA THR A 4 -17.90 18.34 0.52
C THR A 4 -17.08 17.47 -0.45
N LEU A 5 -17.52 17.31 -1.70
CA LEU A 5 -16.83 16.46 -2.68
C LEU A 5 -15.53 17.09 -3.21
N LEU A 6 -15.50 18.41 -3.39
CA LEU A 6 -14.35 19.12 -3.98
C LEU A 6 -13.13 19.18 -3.03
N LEU A 7 -13.38 19.23 -1.72
CA LEU A 7 -12.32 19.22 -0.71
C LEU A 7 -11.62 17.85 -0.63
N LEU A 8 -12.35 16.76 -0.79
CA LEU A 8 -11.79 15.40 -0.78
C LEU A 8 -10.93 15.13 -2.03
N SER A 9 -11.34 15.63 -3.20
CA SER A 9 -10.55 15.51 -4.43
C SER A 9 -9.27 16.36 -4.40
N GLY A 10 -9.34 17.59 -3.87
CA GLY A 10 -8.18 18.49 -3.80
C GLY A 10 -7.08 18.00 -2.85
N VAL A 11 -7.46 17.48 -1.67
CA VAL A 11 -6.50 16.94 -0.69
C VAL A 11 -5.84 15.65 -1.18
N SER A 12 -6.58 14.82 -1.94
CA SER A 12 -6.05 13.59 -2.52
C SER A 12 -5.00 13.87 -3.61
N PHE A 13 -5.26 14.87 -4.46
CA PHE A 13 -4.32 15.26 -5.53
C PHE A 13 -3.03 15.89 -4.98
N LEU A 14 -3.11 16.69 -3.91
CA LEU A 14 -1.94 17.26 -3.24
C LEU A 14 -1.14 16.21 -2.45
N ARG A 15 -1.79 15.19 -1.86
CA ARG A 15 -1.10 14.05 -1.24
C ARG A 15 -0.29 13.24 -2.25
N MET A 16 -0.85 13.02 -3.45
CA MET A 16 -0.23 12.20 -4.48
C MET A 16 1.03 12.86 -5.06
N ARG A 17 1.07 14.19 -5.19
CA ARG A 17 2.24 14.94 -5.66
C ARG A 17 3.44 14.97 -4.70
N ARG A 18 3.26 14.55 -3.44
CA ARG A 18 4.32 14.60 -2.42
C ARG A 18 4.63 13.24 -1.79
N SER A 19 3.99 12.17 -2.24
CA SER A 19 4.41 10.82 -1.88
C SER A 19 5.58 10.40 -2.76
N GLY A 20 6.72 10.08 -2.16
CA GLY A 20 7.96 9.78 -2.89
C GLY A 20 8.68 8.60 -2.27
N THR A 21 9.51 7.94 -3.07
CA THR A 21 10.46 6.93 -2.60
C THR A 21 11.83 7.33 -3.10
N THR A 22 12.80 7.38 -2.19
CA THR A 22 14.20 7.63 -2.52
C THR A 22 15.00 6.43 -2.06
N VAL A 23 15.82 5.90 -2.95
CA VAL A 23 16.69 4.76 -2.66
C VAL A 23 18.11 5.27 -2.58
N GLY A 24 18.75 5.09 -1.43
CA GLY A 24 20.09 5.58 -1.14
C GLY A 24 21.00 4.47 -0.61
N ALA A 25 22.25 4.83 -0.33
CA ALA A 25 23.22 3.91 0.26
C ALA A 25 22.75 3.38 1.63
N ASP A 26 22.12 4.24 2.44
CA ASP A 26 21.69 3.87 3.79
C ASP A 26 20.42 3.02 3.82
N GLY A 27 19.58 3.08 2.77
CA GLY A 27 18.30 2.39 2.74
C GLY A 27 17.27 3.03 1.81
N ILE A 28 16.00 2.76 2.10
CA ILE A 28 14.85 3.28 1.35
C ILE A 28 14.10 4.31 2.19
N THR A 29 14.04 5.54 1.70
CA THR A 29 13.27 6.62 2.32
C THR A 29 11.89 6.70 1.68
N ILE A 30 10.85 6.58 2.51
CA ILE A 30 9.46 6.70 2.09
C ILE A 30 8.88 8.00 2.61
N ASN A 31 8.41 8.84 1.69
CA ASN A 31 7.73 10.10 1.98
C ASN A 31 6.24 9.92 1.66
N TRP A 32 5.36 10.29 2.60
CA TRP A 32 3.92 10.31 2.39
C TRP A 32 3.39 11.74 2.52
N GLY A 33 3.56 12.55 1.48
CA GLY A 33 2.97 13.87 1.46
C GLY A 33 3.81 14.93 2.18
N ILE A 34 3.18 15.65 3.13
CA ILE A 34 3.78 16.78 3.84
C ILE A 34 4.43 16.26 5.13
N GLY A 35 5.75 16.08 5.13
CA GLY A 35 6.51 15.67 6.32
C GLY A 35 7.92 15.16 5.98
N HIS A 36 8.69 14.85 7.03
CA HIS A 36 9.96 14.16 6.88
C HIS A 36 9.72 12.69 6.53
N GLY A 37 10.42 12.23 5.51
CA GLY A 37 10.48 10.82 5.14
C GLY A 37 10.92 9.94 6.27
N ARG A 38 10.45 8.68 6.24
CA ARG A 38 11.03 7.65 7.07
C ARG A 38 12.00 6.82 6.25
N THR A 39 13.28 6.88 6.62
CA THR A 39 14.31 6.00 6.09
C THR A 39 14.20 4.63 6.74
N HIS A 40 14.13 3.61 5.91
CA HIS A 40 14.21 2.20 6.28
C HIS A 40 15.58 1.68 5.89
N PRO A 41 16.49 1.50 6.87
CA PRO A 41 17.82 0.98 6.60
C PRO A 41 17.77 -0.40 5.95
N TRP A 42 18.74 -0.73 5.10
CA TRP A 42 18.79 -2.03 4.41
C TRP A 42 18.71 -3.21 5.38
N ASN A 43 19.44 -3.16 6.49
CA ASN A 43 19.45 -4.19 7.53
C ASN A 43 18.10 -4.35 8.27
N GLN A 44 17.18 -3.41 8.12
CA GLN A 44 15.83 -3.51 8.67
C GLN A 44 14.83 -4.04 7.66
N ILE A 45 15.20 -4.22 6.39
CA ILE A 45 14.31 -4.71 5.32
C ILE A 45 14.53 -6.21 5.16
N GLN A 46 13.54 -7.00 5.54
CA GLN A 46 13.60 -8.47 5.46
C GLN A 46 13.15 -9.02 4.11
N TRP A 47 12.29 -8.28 3.40
CA TRP A 47 11.74 -8.73 2.13
C TRP A 47 11.24 -7.56 1.29
N ILE A 48 11.32 -7.71 -0.03
CA ILE A 48 10.74 -6.80 -1.01
C ILE A 48 9.80 -7.61 -1.91
N ASP A 49 8.55 -7.16 -2.06
CA ASP A 49 7.53 -7.83 -2.85
C ASP A 49 6.74 -6.85 -3.73
N ILE A 50 6.24 -7.34 -4.87
CA ILE A 50 5.32 -6.59 -5.71
C ILE A 50 3.90 -7.07 -5.38
N ARG A 51 3.05 -6.14 -4.95
CA ARG A 51 1.62 -6.43 -4.83
C ARG A 51 0.89 -6.05 -6.10
N GLU A 52 0.19 -7.01 -6.65
CA GLU A 52 -0.87 -6.81 -7.62
C GLU A 52 -2.19 -6.51 -6.88
N THR A 53 -2.87 -5.43 -7.26
CA THR A 53 -4.20 -5.07 -6.75
C THR A 53 -5.10 -4.83 -7.95
N ARG A 54 -6.18 -5.61 -8.07
CA ARG A 54 -7.22 -5.37 -9.08
C ARG A 54 -8.18 -4.31 -8.57
N THR A 55 -8.42 -3.29 -9.38
CA THR A 55 -9.43 -2.25 -9.19
C THR A 55 -10.36 -2.23 -10.40
N ASP A 56 -11.51 -1.55 -10.28
CA ASP A 56 -12.47 -1.46 -11.38
C ASP A 56 -11.87 -0.77 -12.62
N SER A 57 -10.83 0.05 -12.42
CA SER A 57 -10.06 0.75 -13.46
C SER A 57 -8.87 -0.04 -14.02
N GLY A 58 -8.63 -1.28 -13.58
CA GLY A 58 -7.56 -2.15 -14.05
C GLY A 58 -6.67 -2.69 -12.93
N THR A 59 -5.45 -3.09 -13.29
CA THR A 59 -4.50 -3.67 -12.33
C THR A 59 -3.49 -2.62 -11.89
N VAL A 60 -3.23 -2.57 -10.58
CA VAL A 60 -2.21 -1.72 -9.96
C VAL A 60 -1.10 -2.63 -9.41
N HIS A 61 0.12 -2.40 -9.88
CA HIS A 61 1.33 -3.03 -9.36
C HIS A 61 2.04 -2.03 -8.45
N THR A 62 2.33 -2.42 -7.22
CA THR A 62 3.04 -1.55 -6.27
C THR A 62 4.10 -2.34 -5.53
N ALA A 63 5.35 -1.86 -5.59
CA ALA A 63 6.45 -2.43 -4.83
C ALA A 63 6.28 -2.13 -3.33
N ARG A 64 6.69 -3.07 -2.49
CA ARG A 64 6.53 -3.01 -1.04
C ARG A 64 7.77 -3.54 -0.36
N ILE A 65 8.03 -3.00 0.83
CA ILE A 65 9.04 -3.53 1.73
C ILE A 65 8.37 -4.12 2.96
N THR A 66 8.98 -5.18 3.49
CA THR A 66 8.65 -5.75 4.78
C THR A 66 9.80 -5.48 5.73
N PRO A 67 9.66 -4.52 6.65
CA PRO A 67 10.66 -4.29 7.67
C PRO A 67 10.63 -5.39 8.74
N THR A 68 11.69 -5.50 9.55
CA THR A 68 11.78 -6.36 10.74
C THR A 68 10.66 -6.11 11.76
N SER A 69 10.11 -4.89 11.80
CA SER A 69 8.90 -4.57 12.59
C SER A 69 7.61 -5.24 12.08
N GLY A 70 7.67 -5.95 10.95
CA GLY A 70 6.60 -6.78 10.39
C GLY A 70 5.50 -6.03 9.63
N TRP A 71 5.46 -4.69 9.66
CA TRP A 71 4.45 -3.92 8.94
C TRP A 71 4.91 -3.57 7.53
N ARG A 72 4.34 -4.26 6.54
CA ARG A 72 4.58 -3.96 5.12
C ARG A 72 4.31 -2.49 4.80
N ARG A 73 5.19 -1.87 4.02
CA ARG A 73 5.07 -0.48 3.56
C ARG A 73 5.12 -0.45 2.04
N ALA A 74 4.17 0.24 1.42
CA ALA A 74 4.19 0.49 -0.01
C ALA A 74 5.23 1.55 -0.35
N LEU A 75 5.84 1.40 -1.53
CA LEU A 75 6.77 2.34 -2.12
C LEU A 75 5.99 3.17 -3.16
N PRO A 76 5.46 4.35 -2.79
CA PRO A 76 4.54 5.08 -3.65
C PRO A 76 5.13 5.50 -5.00
N ALA A 77 6.45 5.75 -5.09
CA ALA A 77 7.08 6.10 -6.37
C ALA A 77 7.39 4.87 -7.24
N LEU A 78 7.34 3.66 -6.67
CA LEU A 78 7.45 2.39 -7.39
C LEU A 78 6.06 1.76 -7.45
N SER A 79 5.16 2.43 -8.18
CA SER A 79 3.81 1.97 -8.44
C SER A 79 3.44 2.24 -9.89
N HIS A 80 2.83 1.24 -10.53
CA HIS A 80 2.38 1.26 -11.90
C HIS A 80 0.89 0.90 -11.99
N SER A 81 0.14 1.58 -12.84
CA SER A 81 -1.22 1.21 -13.23
C SER A 81 -1.54 1.69 -14.64
N ASN A 82 -2.63 1.22 -15.24
CA ASN A 82 -3.08 1.69 -16.54
C ASN A 82 -3.31 3.21 -16.60
N LEU A 83 -3.75 3.82 -15.49
CA LEU A 83 -3.99 5.27 -15.39
C LEU A 83 -2.71 6.08 -15.11
N TYR A 84 -1.70 5.43 -14.53
CA TYR A 84 -0.41 6.03 -14.17
C TYR A 84 0.71 5.08 -14.62
N PRO A 85 1.04 5.08 -15.92
CA PRO A 85 2.08 4.22 -16.45
C PRO A 85 3.45 4.65 -15.90
N LEU A 86 4.28 3.67 -15.54
CA LEU A 86 5.67 3.88 -15.16
C LEU A 86 6.48 2.91 -16.04
N PRO A 87 7.00 3.39 -17.18
CA PRO A 87 7.59 2.53 -18.22
C PRO A 87 8.72 1.64 -17.71
N ASP A 88 9.53 2.17 -16.79
CA ASP A 88 10.71 1.50 -16.26
C ASP A 88 10.45 0.78 -14.93
N PHE A 89 9.18 0.54 -14.58
CA PHE A 89 8.80 -0.03 -13.28
C PHE A 89 9.57 -1.32 -12.96
N ASP A 90 9.64 -2.28 -13.89
CA ASP A 90 10.32 -3.55 -13.66
C ASP A 90 11.83 -3.35 -13.47
N THR A 91 12.45 -2.48 -14.26
CA THR A 91 13.89 -2.16 -14.17
C THR A 91 14.22 -1.47 -12.85
N ASP A 92 13.39 -0.51 -12.42
CA ASP A 92 13.58 0.22 -11.18
C ASP A 92 13.37 -0.69 -9.97
N VAL A 93 12.34 -1.54 -9.99
CA VAL A 93 12.12 -2.54 -8.93
C VAL A 93 13.30 -3.51 -8.87
N GLN A 94 13.78 -4.00 -10.00
CA GLN A 94 14.93 -4.91 -10.03
C GLN A 94 16.19 -4.25 -9.49
N ARG A 95 16.43 -2.97 -9.79
CA ARG A 95 17.55 -2.21 -9.22
C ARG A 95 17.47 -2.14 -7.69
N VAL A 96 16.28 -1.90 -7.15
CA VAL A 96 16.07 -1.87 -5.69
C VAL A 96 16.26 -3.24 -5.06
N ILE A 97 15.78 -4.31 -5.70
CA ILE A 97 15.99 -5.68 -5.24
C ILE A 97 17.49 -6.01 -5.22
N ASN A 98 18.20 -5.73 -6.31
CA ASN A 98 19.64 -5.97 -6.39
C ASN A 98 20.40 -5.21 -5.29
N GLN A 99 20.04 -3.94 -5.06
CA GLN A 99 20.67 -3.14 -4.02
C GLN A 99 20.35 -3.66 -2.62
N TRP A 100 19.12 -4.11 -2.37
CA TRP A 100 18.74 -4.76 -1.12
C TRP A 100 19.54 -6.04 -0.89
N GLU A 101 19.68 -6.89 -1.90
CA GLU A 101 20.46 -8.13 -1.83
C GLU A 101 21.93 -7.86 -1.56
N LEU A 102 22.51 -6.81 -2.15
CA LEU A 102 23.91 -6.43 -1.90
C LEU A 102 24.15 -5.94 -0.47
N ASN A 103 23.15 -5.30 0.15
CA ASN A 103 23.28 -4.68 1.48
C ASN A 103 22.70 -5.52 2.63
N THR A 104 22.17 -6.71 2.34
CA THR A 104 21.44 -7.54 3.31
C THR A 104 21.95 -8.97 3.31
N ASP A 105 22.26 -9.49 4.50
CA ASP A 105 22.67 -10.87 4.72
C ASP A 105 21.58 -11.84 4.22
N PRO A 106 21.90 -12.82 3.35
CA PRO A 106 21.00 -13.89 2.93
C PRO A 106 20.18 -14.52 4.06
N ALA A 107 20.78 -14.69 5.25
CA ALA A 107 20.10 -15.31 6.40
C ALA A 107 18.93 -14.46 6.94
N THR A 108 18.93 -13.15 6.67
CA THR A 108 17.90 -12.21 7.14
C THR A 108 16.77 -11.99 6.12
N ARG A 109 16.89 -12.57 4.93
CA ARG A 109 15.92 -12.45 3.81
C ARG A 109 14.72 -13.37 4.00
N ILE A 110 13.90 -13.07 5.00
CA ILE A 110 12.77 -13.92 5.38
C ILE A 110 11.50 -13.44 4.67
N GLN A 111 10.93 -14.31 3.84
CA GLN A 111 9.66 -14.04 3.19
C GLN A 111 8.51 -14.00 4.22
N PRO A 112 7.74 -12.91 4.30
CA PRO A 112 6.65 -12.80 5.26
C PRO A 112 5.46 -13.66 4.87
N THR A 113 4.95 -14.44 5.83
CA THR A 113 3.71 -15.22 5.66
C THR A 113 2.56 -14.32 5.20
N LYS A 114 1.80 -14.78 4.20
CA LYS A 114 0.61 -14.08 3.70
C LYS A 114 -0.39 -13.92 4.86
N ARG A 115 -0.73 -12.68 5.23
CA ARG A 115 -1.62 -12.42 6.37
C ARG A 115 -3.08 -12.56 5.93
N PRO A 116 -3.99 -12.99 6.82
CA PRO A 116 -5.42 -13.09 6.49
C PRO A 116 -6.02 -11.73 6.11
N ARG A 117 -5.52 -10.62 6.67
CA ARG A 117 -5.90 -9.26 6.25
C ARG A 117 -5.61 -8.97 4.77
N ASP A 118 -4.63 -9.64 4.16
CA ASP A 118 -4.30 -9.47 2.75
C ASP A 118 -5.36 -10.13 1.84
N ARG A 119 -6.21 -11.01 2.40
CA ARG A 119 -7.35 -11.65 1.72
C ARG A 119 -8.65 -10.86 1.85
N ILE A 120 -8.71 -9.86 2.73
CA ILE A 120 -9.90 -9.03 2.90
C ILE A 120 -9.93 -8.02 1.76
N THR A 121 -10.76 -8.29 0.76
CA THR A 121 -11.00 -7.36 -0.35
C THR A 121 -12.01 -6.29 0.07
N PRO A 122 -12.02 -5.11 -0.57
CA PRO A 122 -13.02 -4.07 -0.32
C PRO A 122 -14.46 -4.60 -0.46
N GLN A 123 -14.67 -5.54 -1.39
CA GLN A 123 -15.96 -6.20 -1.61
C GLN A 123 -16.38 -7.04 -0.39
N THR A 124 -15.46 -7.83 0.17
CA THR A 124 -15.72 -8.59 1.39
C THR A 124 -16.09 -7.68 2.56
N LEU A 125 -15.41 -6.54 2.69
CA LEU A 125 -15.72 -5.55 3.72
C LEU A 125 -17.13 -4.95 3.53
N GLY A 126 -17.48 -4.62 2.28
CA GLY A 126 -18.79 -4.09 1.92
C GLY A 126 -19.93 -5.07 2.22
N VAL A 127 -19.75 -6.36 1.92
CA VAL A 127 -20.73 -7.42 2.23
C VAL A 127 -20.92 -7.55 3.75
N ILE A 128 -19.84 -7.56 4.52
CA ILE A 128 -19.91 -7.63 5.99
C ILE A 128 -20.67 -6.42 6.55
N LEU A 129 -20.32 -5.21 6.10
CA LEU A 129 -21.01 -3.97 6.50
C LEU A 129 -22.50 -4.01 6.13
N GLY A 130 -22.83 -4.46 4.92
CA GLY A 130 -24.21 -4.62 4.48
C GLY A 130 -24.99 -5.55 5.40
N LEU A 131 -24.47 -6.74 5.68
CA LEU A 131 -25.11 -7.71 6.59
C LEU A 131 -25.32 -7.15 8.00
N VAL A 132 -24.33 -6.44 8.56
CA VAL A 132 -24.44 -5.81 9.88
C VAL A 132 -25.55 -4.75 9.87
N ILE A 133 -25.60 -3.90 8.85
CA ILE A 133 -26.64 -2.87 8.72
C ILE A 133 -28.02 -3.53 8.61
N THR A 134 -28.18 -4.55 7.76
CA THR A 134 -29.45 -5.25 7.60
C THR A 134 -29.91 -5.92 8.89
N ALA A 135 -29.00 -6.57 9.62
CA ALA A 135 -29.31 -7.20 10.90
C ALA A 135 -29.75 -6.19 11.96
N VAL A 136 -29.06 -5.05 12.06
CA VAL A 136 -29.43 -3.97 13.00
C VAL A 136 -30.81 -3.41 12.67
N ILE A 137 -31.10 -3.15 11.39
CA ILE A 137 -32.42 -2.65 10.97
C ILE A 137 -33.52 -3.67 11.33
N ALA A 138 -33.31 -4.95 11.04
CA ALA A 138 -34.27 -6.00 11.38
C ALA A 138 -34.53 -6.10 12.89
N LEU A 139 -33.46 -5.99 13.70
CA LEU A 139 -33.56 -5.97 15.17
C LEU A 139 -34.36 -4.77 15.68
N VAL A 140 -34.14 -3.58 15.11
CA VAL A 140 -34.89 -2.37 15.47
C VAL A 140 -36.36 -2.52 15.11
N ILE A 141 -36.69 -3.06 13.93
CA ILE A 141 -38.08 -3.30 13.51
C ILE A 141 -38.75 -4.29 14.46
N LEU A 142 -38.07 -5.40 14.80
CA LEU A 142 -38.60 -6.40 15.72
C LEU A 142 -38.78 -5.87 17.15
N ALA A 143 -37.96 -4.91 17.58
CA ALA A 143 -38.09 -4.28 18.91
C ALA A 143 -39.18 -3.20 18.97
N GLN A 144 -39.62 -2.69 17.82
CA GLN A 144 -40.68 -1.68 17.71
C GLN A 144 -42.08 -2.28 17.52
N ASN A 145 -42.17 -3.59 17.34
CA ASN A 145 -43.38 -4.34 17.02
C ASN A 145 -43.78 -5.26 18.18
#